data_AF-A0A1G1BA59-F1
#
_entry.id   AF-A0A1G1BA59-F1
#
_cell.length_a   1.000
_cell.length_b   1.000
_cell.length_c   1.000
_cell.angle_alpha   90.00
_cell.angle_beta   90.00
_cell.angle_gamma   90.00
#
_symmetry.space_group_name_H-M   'P 1'
#
loop_
_entity.id
_entity.type
_entity.pdbx_description
1 polymer ?
#
loop_
_entity_poly.entity_id
_entity_poly.type
_entity_poly.pdbx_seq_one_letter_code
_entity_poly.pdbx_strand_id
1 'polypeptide(L)'
;MVIVDILDVLDNLADEQREIVVNALLDHLTVFSHYTILEAQLNWDGNAPYTSFVRFQNEVIRECVKIEQSLFGSVLRQQHGLSALTLRTEINL
;
A
#
# COMPACT_ATOMS: atom_id res chain seq x y z
N MET A 1 -5.77 -8.19 10.50
CA MET A 1 -5.75 -6.73 10.82
C MET A 1 -6.55 -6.00 9.74
N VAL A 2 -7.25 -4.89 10.01
CA VAL A 2 -7.97 -4.20 8.93
C VAL A 2 -7.10 -3.11 8.28
N ILE A 3 -7.44 -2.70 7.05
CA ILE A 3 -6.67 -1.71 6.30
C ILE A 3 -6.45 -0.41 7.09
N VAL A 4 -7.47 0.12 7.77
CA VAL A 4 -7.29 1.36 8.54
C VAL A 4 -6.24 1.22 9.64
N ASP A 5 -6.22 0.10 10.35
CA ASP A 5 -5.23 -0.16 11.41
C ASP A 5 -3.81 -0.22 10.83
N ILE A 6 -3.65 -0.88 9.66
CA ILE A 6 -2.38 -0.96 8.93
C ILE A 6 -1.88 0.45 8.58
N LEU A 7 -2.76 1.27 8.01
CA LEU A 7 -2.41 2.62 7.61
C LEU A 7 -2.05 3.48 8.84
N ASP A 8 -2.73 3.33 9.97
CA ASP A 8 -2.45 4.15 11.16
C ASP A 8 -1.08 3.84 11.79
N VAL A 9 -0.60 2.59 11.68
CA VAL A 9 0.66 2.17 12.29
C VAL A 9 1.86 2.22 11.35
N LEU A 10 1.65 2.37 10.04
CA LEU A 10 2.67 2.18 8.99
C LEU A 10 3.99 2.96 9.22
N ASP A 11 3.90 4.17 9.78
CA ASP A 11 5.05 5.07 10.02
C ASP A 11 5.80 4.76 11.32
N ASN A 12 5.25 3.90 12.17
CA ASN A 12 5.77 3.58 13.50
C ASN A 12 6.24 2.13 13.63
N LEU A 13 6.15 1.33 12.56
CA LEU A 13 6.60 -0.06 12.56
C LEU A 13 8.13 -0.15 12.45
N ALA A 14 8.71 -1.12 13.14
CA ALA A 14 10.08 -1.55 12.88
C ALA A 14 10.17 -2.26 11.52
N ASP A 15 11.34 -2.24 10.88
CA ASP A 15 11.53 -2.71 9.49
C ASP A 15 11.02 -4.15 9.26
N GLU A 16 11.32 -5.08 10.18
CA GLU A 16 10.88 -6.49 10.09
C GLU A 16 9.34 -6.62 10.13
N GLN A 17 8.69 -5.87 11.03
CA GLN A 17 7.23 -5.87 11.13
C GLN A 17 6.59 -5.18 9.94
N ARG A 18 7.23 -4.11 9.46
CA ARG A 18 6.81 -3.36 8.30
C ARG A 18 6.82 -4.24 7.05
N GLU A 19 7.87 -5.03 6.84
CA GLU A 19 7.95 -5.95 5.71
C GLU A 19 6.75 -6.92 5.69
N ILE A 20 6.44 -7.55 6.82
CA ILE A 20 5.30 -8.47 6.96
C ILE A 20 3.98 -7.76 6.63
N VAL A 21 3.74 -6.60 7.26
CA VAL A 21 2.48 -5.85 7.11
C VAL A 21 2.31 -5.31 5.70
N VAL A 22 3.37 -4.75 5.10
CA VAL A 22 3.33 -4.20 3.75
C VAL A 22 3.12 -5.31 2.73
N ASN A 23 3.81 -6.44 2.83
CA ASN A 23 3.62 -7.57 1.92
C ASN A 23 2.17 -8.08 1.95
N ALA A 24 1.63 -8.28 3.15
CA ALA A 24 0.23 -8.69 3.31
C ALA A 24 -0.76 -7.65 2.73
N LEU A 25 -0.47 -6.35 2.88
CA LEU A 25 -1.28 -5.30 2.24
C LEU A 25 -1.18 -5.35 0.72
N LEU A 26 0.02 -5.52 0.17
CA LEU A 26 0.25 -5.59 -1.27
C LEU A 26 -0.54 -6.73 -1.90
N ASP A 27 -0.63 -7.90 -1.26
CA ASP A 27 -1.43 -9.04 -1.75
C ASP A 27 -2.92 -8.70 -1.97
N HIS A 28 -3.41 -7.65 -1.32
CA HIS A 28 -4.80 -7.19 -1.43
C HIS A 28 -4.98 -6.06 -2.45
N LEU A 29 -3.89 -5.46 -2.94
CA LEU A 29 -3.91 -4.41 -3.94
C LEU A 29 -3.90 -4.97 -5.36
N THR A 30 -4.31 -4.14 -6.32
CA THR A 30 -4.22 -4.47 -7.73
C THR A 30 -2.77 -4.45 -8.22
N VAL A 31 -2.52 -5.13 -9.35
CA VAL A 31 -1.24 -5.08 -10.06
C VAL A 31 -0.82 -3.65 -10.44
N PHE A 32 -1.77 -2.74 -10.66
CA PHE A 32 -1.47 -1.34 -10.96
C PHE A 32 -0.85 -0.62 -9.77
N SER A 33 -1.36 -0.84 -8.56
CA SER A 33 -0.74 -0.31 -7.35
C SER A 33 0.67 -0.87 -7.14
N HIS A 34 0.90 -2.15 -7.45
CA HIS A 34 2.25 -2.72 -7.41
C HIS A 34 3.20 -2.00 -8.38
N TYR A 35 2.75 -1.76 -9.62
CA TYR A 35 3.56 -1.02 -10.59
C TYR A 35 3.81 0.42 -10.15
N THR A 36 2.81 1.13 -9.62
CA THR A 36 2.98 2.51 -9.13
C THR A 36 3.97 2.57 -7.98
N ILE A 37 3.92 1.63 -7.04
CA ILE A 37 4.87 1.57 -5.92
C ILE A 37 6.29 1.30 -6.43
N LEU A 38 6.46 0.33 -7.32
CA LEU A 38 7.77 0.01 -7.90
C LEU A 38 8.34 1.18 -8.70
N GLU A 39 7.53 1.81 -9.55
CA GLU A 39 7.93 2.98 -10.34
C GLU A 39 8.34 4.14 -9.44
N ALA A 40 7.59 4.40 -8.37
CA ALA A 40 7.92 5.44 -7.40
C ALA A 40 9.26 5.16 -6.70
N GLN A 41 9.54 3.91 -6.35
CA GLN A 41 10.82 3.49 -5.75
C GLN A 41 11.99 3.64 -6.72
N LEU A 42 11.81 3.25 -7.99
CA LEU A 42 12.86 3.36 -9.01
C LEU A 42 13.21 4.81 -9.35
N ASN A 43 12.25 5.72 -9.21
CA ASN A 43 12.43 7.15 -9.43
C ASN A 43 12.81 7.93 -8.17
N TRP A 44 13.02 7.25 -7.03
CA TRP A 44 13.42 7.89 -5.78
C TRP A 44 14.86 8.43 -5.84
N ASP A 45 15.10 9.57 -5.19
CA ASP A 45 16.46 10.09 -5.01
C ASP A 45 17.26 9.22 -4.02
N GLY A 46 18.08 8.32 -4.57
CA GLY A 46 18.90 7.38 -3.80
C GLY A 46 19.93 8.01 -2.86
N ASN A 47 20.11 9.34 -2.86
CA ASN A 47 21.01 10.02 -1.93
C ASN A 47 20.33 10.42 -0.60
N ALA A 48 19.00 10.33 -0.52
CA ALA A 48 18.26 10.65 0.70
C ALA A 48 18.43 9.55 1.79
N PRO A 49 18.27 9.90 3.08
CA PRO A 49 18.32 8.91 4.15
C PRO A 49 17.26 7.81 4.00
N TYR A 50 17.59 6.60 4.45
CA TYR A 50 16.65 5.46 4.42
C TYR A 50 15.31 5.74 5.11
N THR A 51 15.33 6.48 6.23
CA THR A 51 14.10 6.87 6.94
C THR A 51 13.20 7.78 6.10
N SER A 52 13.76 8.62 5.24
CA SER A 52 13.02 9.42 4.27
C SER A 52 12.43 8.56 3.17
N PHE A 53 13.18 7.56 2.69
CA PHE A 53 12.68 6.58 1.72
C PHE A 53 11.49 5.78 2.26
N VAL A 54 11.57 5.30 3.50
CA VAL A 54 10.48 4.56 4.15
C VAL A 54 9.21 5.40 4.23
N ARG A 55 9.33 6.68 4.66
CA ARG A 55 8.20 7.61 4.71
C ARG A 55 7.59 7.86 3.34
N PHE A 56 8.43 8.08 2.33
CA PHE A 56 7.98 8.25 0.95
C PHE A 56 7.23 7.01 0.45
N GLN A 57 7.78 5.80 0.64
CA GLN A 57 7.12 4.57 0.23
C GLN A 57 5.77 4.40 0.94
N ASN A 58 5.70 4.72 2.23
CA ASN A 58 4.48 4.68 3.02
C ASN A 58 3.40 5.64 2.47
N GLU A 59 3.78 6.85 2.06
CA GLU A 59 2.88 7.82 1.41
C GLU A 59 2.33 7.28 0.07
N VAL A 60 3.18 6.68 -0.76
CA VAL A 60 2.76 6.08 -2.03
C VAL A 60 1.77 4.93 -1.79
N ILE A 61 2.03 4.08 -0.80
CA ILE A 61 1.12 2.99 -0.40
C ILE A 61 -0.24 3.56 0.04
N ARG A 62 -0.26 4.61 0.87
CA ARG A 62 -1.51 5.27 1.31
C ARG A 62 -2.32 5.79 0.12
N GLU A 63 -1.68 6.45 -0.85
CA GLU A 63 -2.37 6.95 -2.04
C GLU A 63 -2.88 5.82 -2.95
N CYS A 64 -2.14 4.73 -3.10
CA CYS A 64 -2.61 3.54 -3.82
C CYS A 64 -3.89 2.97 -3.18
N VAL A 65 -3.88 2.77 -1.86
CA VAL A 65 -5.06 2.29 -1.12
C VAL A 65 -6.26 3.22 -1.30
N LYS A 66 -6.04 4.54 -1.21
CA LYS A 66 -7.09 5.55 -1.37
C LYS A 66 -7.69 5.55 -2.78
N ILE A 67 -6.86 5.43 -3.82
CA ILE A 67 -7.33 5.33 -5.21
C ILE A 67 -8.15 4.07 -5.39
N GLU A 68 -7.70 2.94 -4.87
CA GLU A 68 -8.40 1.66 -4.99
C GLU A 68 -9.72 1.60 -4.22
N GLN A 69 -9.84 2.39 -3.13
CA GLN A 69 -11.10 2.58 -2.38
C GLN A 69 -12.08 3.53 -3.09
N SER A 70 -11.62 4.31 -4.07
CA SER A 70 -12.50 5.23 -4.80
C SER A 70 -13.49 4.48 -5.69
N LEU A 71 -14.52 5.19 -6.17
CA LEU A 71 -15.47 4.63 -7.14
C LEU A 71 -14.74 4.07 -8.37
N PHE A 72 -13.78 4.83 -8.91
CA PHE A 72 -12.96 4.40 -10.04
C PHE A 72 -12.13 3.15 -9.71
N GLY A 73 -11.48 3.14 -8.54
CA GLY A 73 -10.73 1.98 -8.05
C GLY A 73 -11.57 0.72 -7.93
N SER A 74 -12.80 0.85 -7.41
CA SER A 74 -13.72 -0.28 -7.27
C SER A 74 -14.08 -0.92 -8.61
N VAL A 75 -14.25 -0.13 -9.67
CA VAL A 75 -14.51 -0.60 -11.03
C VAL A 75 -13.31 -1.36 -11.59
N LEU A 76 -12.10 -0.80 -11.44
CA LEU A 76 -10.87 -1.48 -11.87
C LEU A 76 -10.68 -2.80 -11.12
N ARG A 77 -10.86 -2.82 -9.80
CA ARG A 77 -10.76 -4.04 -8.98
C ARG A 77 -11.69 -5.14 -9.48
N GLN A 78 -12.94 -4.79 -9.81
CA GLN A 78 -13.89 -5.75 -10.38
C GLN A 78 -13.44 -6.30 -11.74
N GLN A 79 -12.83 -5.49 -12.61
CA GLN A 79 -12.26 -5.97 -13.87
C GLN A 79 -11.13 -6.99 -13.67
N HIS A 80 -10.45 -6.94 -12.51
CA HIS A 80 -9.44 -7.91 -12.09
C HIS A 80 -9.98 -9.06 -11.23
N GLY A 81 -11.31 -9.19 -11.09
CA GLY A 81 -11.93 -10.24 -10.28
C GLY A 81 -11.76 -10.06 -8.77
N LEU A 82 -11.39 -8.85 -8.33
CA LEU A 82 -11.20 -8.51 -6.92
C LEU A 82 -12.45 -7.83 -6.35
N SER A 83 -12.74 -8.10 -5.08
CA SER A 83 -13.77 -7.39 -4.33
C SER A 83 -13.35 -5.93 -4.10
N ALA A 84 -14.33 -5.04 -3.91
CA ALA A 84 -14.07 -3.65 -3.56
C ALA A 84 -13.20 -3.56 -2.29
N LEU A 85 -12.20 -2.68 -2.32
CA LEU A 85 -11.35 -2.41 -1.18
C LEU A 85 -12.07 -1.45 -0.22
N THR A 86 -12.03 -1.72 1.08
CA THR A 86 -12.61 -0.84 2.09
C THR A 86 -11.66 -0.70 3.27
N LEU A 87 -11.82 0.34 4.08
CA LEU A 87 -11.05 0.50 5.32
C LEU A 87 -11.25 -0.66 6.32
N ARG A 88 -12.33 -1.44 6.16
CA ARG A 88 -12.67 -2.61 6.98
C ARG A 88 -12.25 -3.94 6.36
N THR A 89 -11.64 -3.93 5.17
CA THR A 89 -11.13 -5.15 4.56
C THR A 89 -10.10 -5.78 5.48
N GLU A 90 -10.31 -7.05 5.82
CA GLU A 90 -9.42 -7.83 6.65
C GLU A 90 -8.21 -8.29 5.85
N ILE A 91 -7.03 -8.14 6.44
CA ILE A 91 -5.75 -8.58 5.91
C ILE A 91 -5.18 -9.62 6.87
N ASN A 92 -4.82 -10.78 6.32
CA ASN A 92 -4.17 -11.86 7.05
C ASN A 92 -2.66 -11.57 7.10
N LEU A 93 -2.12 -11.47 8.32
CA LEU A 93 -0.69 -11.26 8.58
C LEU A 93 0.00 -12.60 8.83
#